data_AF-A0A1H2BNU9-F1
#
_entry.id   AF-A0A1H2BNU9-F1
#
_cell.length_a   1.000
_cell.length_b   1.000
_cell.length_c   1.000
_cell.angle_alpha   90.00
_cell.angle_beta   90.00
_cell.angle_gamma   90.00
#
_symmetry.space_group_name_H-M   'P 1'
#
loop_
_entity.id
_entity.type
_entity.pdbx_description
1 polymer ?
#
loop_
_entity_poly.entity_id
_entity_poly.type
_entity_poly.pdbx_seq_one_letter_code
_entity_poly.pdbx_strand_id
1 'polypeptide(L)'
;MTVSTISRAAKLAIIATLAVPLRPVEVFAAPSAEVAKRCVHYAYILYPWKRPGAGPMSGDRQAYVNDCFAKNGDVPVPVPPAPKH
;
A
#
# COMPACT_ATOMS: atom_id res chain seq x y z
N MET A 1 40.76 -40.78 34.79
CA MET A 1 41.53 -39.68 34.16
C MET A 1 41.55 -39.88 32.66
N THR A 2 41.61 -38.78 31.91
CA THR A 2 41.85 -38.63 30.45
C THR A 2 40.72 -39.08 29.51
N VAL A 3 39.80 -38.16 29.19
CA VAL A 3 39.80 -37.24 28.02
C VAL A 3 39.20 -37.94 26.79
N SER A 4 37.89 -37.75 26.67
CA SER A 4 37.09 -38.13 25.50
C SER A 4 37.50 -37.24 24.31
N THR A 5 37.66 -37.92 23.19
CA THR A 5 38.09 -37.47 21.87
C THR A 5 37.56 -36.10 21.47
N ILE A 6 38.51 -35.19 21.23
CA ILE A 6 38.33 -33.95 20.47
C ILE A 6 37.85 -34.34 19.07
N SER A 7 36.54 -34.27 18.82
CA SER A 7 36.01 -34.24 17.46
C SER A 7 35.79 -32.79 17.08
N ARG A 8 36.46 -32.39 15.99
CA ARG A 8 36.58 -31.03 15.46
C ARG A 8 35.27 -30.50 14.85
N ALA A 9 34.14 -30.75 15.50
CA ALA A 9 32.81 -30.37 15.05
C ALA A 9 32.31 -29.05 15.67
N ALA A 10 33.12 -28.37 16.49
CA ALA A 10 32.71 -27.19 17.25
C ALA A 10 32.99 -25.84 16.55
N LYS A 11 33.39 -25.81 15.26
CA LYS A 11 33.84 -24.57 14.61
C LYS A 11 33.31 -24.29 13.21
N LEU A 12 32.27 -24.98 12.76
CA LEU A 12 31.68 -24.69 11.45
C LEU A 12 30.17 -24.57 11.55
N ALA A 13 29.69 -23.45 10.99
CA ALA A 13 28.31 -23.21 10.60
C ALA A 13 27.32 -22.76 11.69
N ILE A 14 27.60 -21.63 12.35
CA ILE A 14 26.53 -20.70 12.74
C ILE A 14 26.80 -19.37 12.05
N ILE A 15 26.59 -19.35 10.73
CA ILE A 15 26.28 -18.12 10.00
C ILE A 15 24.96 -18.42 9.30
N ALA A 16 23.87 -18.43 10.08
CA ALA A 16 22.54 -18.37 9.53
C ALA A 16 22.36 -16.95 8.97
N THR A 17 22.78 -16.77 7.72
CA THR A 17 22.46 -15.57 6.94
C THR A 17 20.94 -15.42 6.93
N LEU A 18 20.45 -14.39 7.62
CA LEU A 18 19.09 -13.87 7.49
C LEU A 18 18.91 -13.43 6.04
N ALA A 19 18.53 -14.36 5.17
CA ALA A 19 18.02 -14.06 3.85
C ALA A 19 16.64 -13.42 4.04
N VAL A 20 16.61 -12.12 4.35
CA VAL A 20 15.40 -11.31 4.21
C VAL A 20 15.10 -11.30 2.71
N PRO A 21 14.01 -11.93 2.23
CA PRO A 21 13.63 -11.76 0.85
C PRO A 21 13.34 -10.27 0.66
N LEU A 22 14.19 -9.60 -0.11
CA LEU A 22 13.90 -8.27 -0.62
C LEU A 22 12.62 -8.41 -1.44
N ARG A 23 11.48 -8.16 -0.80
CA ARG A 23 10.22 -8.02 -1.53
C ARG A 23 10.45 -6.86 -2.48
N PRO A 24 10.16 -7.00 -3.79
CA PRO A 24 10.22 -5.87 -4.68
C PRO A 24 9.34 -4.78 -4.06
N VAL A 25 9.96 -3.68 -3.66
CA VAL A 25 9.23 -2.46 -3.34
C VAL A 25 8.62 -2.09 -4.67
N GLU A 26 7.31 -2.27 -4.81
CA GLU A 26 6.58 -1.65 -5.90
C GLU A 26 6.77 -0.15 -5.72
N VAL A 27 7.77 0.40 -6.42
CA VAL A 27 7.95 1.83 -6.57
C VAL A 27 6.82 2.24 -7.50
N PHE A 28 5.63 2.44 -6.91
CA PHE A 28 4.53 3.11 -7.58
C PHE A 28 5.07 4.50 -7.91
N ALA A 29 5.43 4.72 -9.18
CA ALA A 29 5.76 6.04 -9.65
C ALA A 29 4.60 6.94 -9.22
N ALA A 30 4.90 7.94 -8.40
CA ALA A 30 3.86 8.82 -7.88
C ALA A 30 3.12 9.41 -9.09
N PRO A 31 1.77 9.45 -9.07
CA PRO A 31 1.01 10.05 -10.15
C PRO A 31 1.46 11.50 -10.35
N SER A 32 1.33 12.03 -11.57
CA SER A 32 1.56 13.45 -11.79
C SER A 32 0.66 14.29 -10.89
N ALA A 33 1.06 15.52 -10.58
CA ALA A 33 0.28 16.39 -9.70
C ALA A 33 -1.13 16.64 -10.26
N GLU A 34 -1.27 16.70 -11.57
CA GLU A 34 -2.54 16.86 -12.29
C GLU A 34 -3.45 15.64 -12.13
N VAL A 35 -2.90 14.44 -12.27
CA VAL A 35 -3.62 13.17 -12.05
C VAL A 35 -4.03 13.05 -10.58
N ALA A 36 -3.10 13.35 -9.66
CA ALA A 36 -3.35 13.33 -8.23
C ALA A 36 -4.54 14.24 -7.85
N LYS A 37 -4.50 15.50 -8.34
CA LYS A 37 -5.56 16.48 -8.10
C LYS A 37 -6.90 16.03 -8.68
N ARG A 38 -6.90 15.46 -9.89
CA ARG A 38 -8.12 14.98 -10.56
C ARG A 38 -8.75 13.83 -9.79
N CYS A 39 -7.98 12.79 -9.45
CA CYS A 39 -8.48 11.62 -8.75
C CYS A 39 -9.03 11.96 -7.37
N VAL A 40 -8.33 12.82 -6.61
CA VAL A 40 -8.81 13.30 -5.32
C VAL A 40 -10.12 14.06 -5.50
N HIS A 41 -10.18 15.00 -6.46
CA HIS A 41 -11.40 15.77 -6.73
C HIS A 41 -12.60 14.86 -7.06
N TYR A 42 -12.40 13.87 -7.92
CA TYR A 42 -13.44 12.90 -8.29
C TYR A 42 -13.92 12.06 -7.11
N ALA A 43 -13.00 11.67 -6.21
CA ALA A 43 -13.35 10.97 -4.99
C ALA A 43 -14.25 11.82 -4.07
N TYR A 44 -14.06 13.14 -4.04
CA TYR A 44 -14.93 14.07 -3.30
C TYR A 44 -16.30 14.28 -3.98
N ILE A 45 -16.39 14.14 -5.31
CA ILE A 45 -17.67 14.19 -6.03
C ILE A 45 -18.52 12.95 -5.74
N LEU A 46 -17.91 11.75 -5.80
CA LEU A 46 -18.64 10.49 -5.58
C LEU A 46 -19.01 10.26 -4.11
N TYR A 47 -18.15 10.71 -3.19
CA TYR A 47 -18.32 10.46 -1.76
C TYR A 47 -18.34 11.76 -0.94
N PRO A 48 -19.21 12.74 -1.22
CA PRO A 48 -19.12 14.11 -0.68
C PRO A 48 -19.28 14.17 0.84
N TRP A 49 -20.19 13.36 1.39
CA TRP A 49 -20.56 13.37 2.80
C TRP A 49 -19.58 12.62 3.72
N LYS A 50 -18.56 11.98 3.16
CA LYS A 50 -17.61 11.13 3.90
C LYS A 50 -16.28 11.87 4.11
N ARG A 51 -16.28 12.94 4.91
CA ARG A 51 -15.07 13.70 5.29
C ARG A 51 -14.10 12.79 6.07
N PRO A 52 -12.77 13.04 6.01
CA PRO A 52 -11.82 12.37 6.92
C PRO A 52 -12.28 12.53 8.38
N GLY A 53 -12.46 11.42 9.10
CA GLY A 53 -12.98 11.40 10.47
C GLY A 53 -14.51 11.26 10.63
N ALA A 54 -15.29 11.29 9.55
CA ALA A 54 -16.74 11.05 9.58
C ALA A 54 -17.04 9.55 9.52
N GLY A 55 -17.35 8.91 10.65
CA GLY A 55 -17.62 7.47 10.73
C GLY A 55 -16.43 6.61 10.28
N PRO A 56 -16.55 5.27 10.15
CA PRO A 56 -15.46 4.49 9.56
C PRO A 56 -15.16 5.12 8.21
N MET A 57 -13.96 5.72 8.07
CA MET A 57 -13.49 6.28 6.81
C MET A 57 -13.83 5.25 5.75
N SER A 58 -14.78 5.55 4.88
CA SER A 58 -15.24 4.51 3.97
C SER A 58 -14.05 4.14 3.11
N GLY A 59 -13.62 2.88 3.20
CA GLY A 59 -12.60 2.31 2.33
C GLY A 59 -12.85 2.71 0.88
N ASP A 60 -14.11 2.88 0.48
CA ASP A 60 -14.58 3.38 -0.82
C ASP A 60 -13.82 4.60 -1.35
N ARG A 61 -13.59 5.65 -0.54
CA ARG A 61 -12.94 6.86 -1.05
C ARG A 61 -11.45 6.61 -1.30
N GLN A 62 -10.78 5.93 -0.37
CA GLN A 62 -9.38 5.56 -0.53
C GLN A 62 -9.19 4.56 -1.68
N ALA A 63 -10.09 3.58 -1.77
CA ALA A 63 -10.16 2.60 -2.85
C ALA A 63 -10.33 3.29 -4.21
N TYR A 64 -11.23 4.26 -4.31
CA TYR A 64 -11.42 5.03 -5.54
C TYR A 64 -10.16 5.81 -5.93
N VAL A 65 -9.51 6.49 -4.98
CA VAL A 65 -8.27 7.23 -5.28
C VAL A 65 -7.17 6.28 -5.76
N ASN A 66 -7.01 5.13 -5.10
CA ASN A 66 -6.02 4.12 -5.49
C ASN A 66 -6.31 3.52 -6.87
N ASP A 67 -7.57 3.20 -7.17
CA ASP A 67 -8.00 2.72 -8.49
C ASP A 67 -7.78 3.78 -9.58
N CYS A 68 -8.11 5.04 -9.29
CA CYS A 68 -7.85 6.16 -10.20
C CYS A 68 -6.36 6.35 -10.47
N PHE A 69 -5.50 6.17 -9.47
CA PHE A 69 -4.04 6.20 -9.65
C PHE A 69 -3.53 5.03 -10.47
N ALA A 70 -4.04 3.82 -10.22
CA ALA A 70 -3.70 2.63 -11.01
C ALA A 70 -4.06 2.82 -12.51
N LYS A 71 -5.08 3.63 -12.80
CA LYS A 71 -5.51 3.99 -14.16
C LYS A 71 -4.90 5.29 -14.69
N ASN A 72 -3.93 5.90 -13.99
CA ASN A 72 -3.34 7.19 -14.36
C ASN A 72 -4.37 8.32 -14.60
N GLY A 73 -5.51 8.27 -13.90
CA GLY A 73 -6.59 9.26 -14.06
C GLY A 73 -7.47 9.04 -15.29
N ASP A 74 -7.33 7.92 -16.01
CA ASP A 74 -8.23 7.47 -17.07
C ASP A 74 -9.49 6.83 -16.46
N VAL A 75 -10.28 7.67 -15.81
CA VAL A 75 -11.56 7.32 -15.19
C VAL A 75 -12.63 8.31 -15.67
N PRO A 76 -13.89 7.88 -15.82
CA PRO A 76 -14.95 8.76 -16.25
C PRO A 76 -15.17 9.90 -15.24
N VAL A 77 -15.64 11.04 -15.74
CA VAL A 77 -16.01 12.18 -14.90
C VAL A 77 -17.21 11.77 -14.03
N PRO A 78 -17.08 11.78 -12.70
CA PRO A 78 -18.16 11.35 -11.82
C PRO A 78 -19.28 12.38 -11.74
N VAL A 79 -20.50 11.88 -11.55
CA VAL A 79 -21.68 12.69 -11.26
C VAL A 79 -21.94 12.64 -9.75
N PRO A 80 -22.24 13.77 -9.09
CA PRO A 80 -22.56 13.78 -7.67
C PRO A 80 -23.75 12.86 -7.36
N PRO A 81 -23.72 12.08 -6.26
CA PRO A 81 -24.87 11.29 -5.85
C PRO A 81 -26.05 12.21 -5.50
N ALA A 82 -27.26 11.74 -5.76
CA ALA A 82 -28.48 12.46 -5.40
C ALA A 82 -28.49 12.77 -3.89
N PRO A 83 -28.99 13.94 -3.47
CA PRO A 83 -29.18 14.25 -2.06
C PRO A 83 -30.04 13.17 -1.41
N LYS A 84 -29.56 12.58 -0.32
CA LYS A 84 -30.39 11.75 0.55
C LYS A 84 -31.09 12.70 1.51
N HIS A 85 -32.36 13.00 1.23
CA HIS A 85 -33.26 13.72 2.14
C HIS A 85 -33.72 12.80 3.26
#